data_AF-A0A5S9M0U4-F1
#
_entry.id   AF-A0A5S9M0U4-F1
#
_cell.length_a   1.000
_cell.length_b   1.000
_cell.length_c   1.000
_cell.angle_alpha   90.00
_cell.angle_beta   90.00
_cell.angle_gamma   90.00
#
_symmetry.space_group_name_H-M   'P 1'
#
loop_
_entity.id
_entity.type
_entity.pdbx_description
1 polymer ?
#
loop_
_entity_poly.entity_id
_entity_poly.type
_entity_poly.pdbx_seq_one_letter_code
_entity_poly.pdbx_strand_id
1 'polypeptide(L)'
;MVLGLLNDPKAGAVVGKFRVINAAKNLLTKFINIETICFQWMAQGGRWKWFGIATIPGTNFAIRRHILEELGGWDVHALAEDTELTIRVYNLGYVIRFFPAAITWEQEPETWKVWWRQRTRWARGNQYVVLKFFKAVYEAETKNE
;
A
#
# COMPACT_ATOMS: atom_id res chain seq x y z
N MET A 1 11.10 4.44 -10.11
CA MET A 1 11.11 3.53 -8.94
C MET A 1 12.46 2.87 -8.74
N VAL A 2 13.02 2.20 -9.75
CA VAL A 2 14.36 1.60 -9.68
C VAL A 2 15.41 2.61 -9.21
N LEU A 3 15.41 3.82 -9.76
CA LEU A 3 16.29 4.91 -9.29
C LEU A 3 16.11 5.22 -7.80
N GLY A 4 14.88 5.19 -7.29
CA GLY A 4 14.59 5.40 -5.87
C GLY A 4 15.15 4.29 -4.98
N LEU A 5 15.11 3.04 -5.45
CA LEU A 5 15.74 1.91 -4.76
C LEU A 5 17.27 2.01 -4.83
N LEU A 6 17.85 2.37 -5.98
CA LEU A 6 19.30 2.50 -6.10
C LEU A 6 19.86 3.62 -5.21
N ASN A 7 19.12 4.71 -5.03
CA ASN A 7 19.54 5.85 -4.21
C ASN A 7 19.40 5.62 -2.69
N ASP A 8 18.64 4.62 -2.23
CA ASP A 8 18.57 4.26 -0.81
C ASP A 8 18.74 2.75 -0.58
N PRO A 9 19.92 2.32 -0.10
CA PRO A 9 20.17 0.94 0.27
C PRO A 9 19.23 0.41 1.37
N LYS A 10 18.76 1.27 2.28
CA LYS A 10 17.84 0.88 3.36
C LYS A 10 16.39 0.71 2.87
N ALA A 11 16.07 1.27 1.70
CA ALA A 11 14.75 1.14 1.12
C ALA A 11 14.54 -0.28 0.60
N GLY A 12 13.69 -1.02 1.29
CA GLY A 12 13.28 -2.34 0.87
C GLY A 12 12.25 -2.31 -0.24
N ALA A 13 11.36 -1.31 -0.20
CA ALA A 13 10.40 -1.03 -1.24
C ALA A 13 10.28 0.48 -1.52
N VAL A 14 9.87 0.81 -2.74
CA VAL A 14 9.55 2.17 -3.17
C VAL A 14 8.16 2.17 -3.77
N VAL A 15 7.32 3.09 -3.30
CA VAL A 15 5.93 3.25 -3.72
C VAL A 15 5.78 4.57 -4.47
N GLY A 16 5.02 4.56 -5.56
CA GLY A 16 4.72 5.76 -6.34
C GLY A 16 3.29 6.26 -6.09
N LYS A 17 2.85 7.16 -6.97
CA LYS A 17 1.45 7.60 -7.04
C LYS A 17 0.80 7.11 -8.33
N PHE A 18 -0.48 6.86 -8.31
CA PHE A 18 -1.27 6.65 -9.51
C PHE A 18 -2.16 7.87 -9.77
N ARG A 19 -2.60 8.05 -11.01
CA ARG A 19 -3.55 9.07 -11.44
C ARG A 19 -4.68 8.42 -12.21
N VAL A 20 -5.88 8.93 -12.02
CA VAL A 20 -7.08 8.39 -12.65
C VAL A 20 -7.17 8.89 -14.09
N ILE A 21 -7.15 7.98 -15.06
CA ILE A 21 -7.27 8.32 -16.49
C ILE A 21 -8.67 8.84 -16.81
N ASN A 22 -9.70 8.14 -16.33
CA ASN A 22 -11.10 8.40 -16.65
C ASN A 22 -11.75 9.40 -15.68
N ALA A 23 -10.97 10.29 -15.06
CA ALA A 23 -11.45 11.21 -14.02
C ALA A 23 -12.55 12.16 -14.52
N ALA A 24 -12.57 12.50 -15.82
CA ALA A 24 -13.54 13.43 -16.39
C ALA A 24 -14.86 12.76 -16.84
N LYS A 25 -14.96 11.42 -16.79
CA LYS A 25 -16.04 10.69 -17.45
C LYS A 25 -17.41 10.85 -16.78
N ASN A 26 -17.46 10.85 -15.46
CA ASN A 26 -18.69 11.06 -14.70
C ASN A 26 -18.42 11.62 -13.29
N LEU A 27 -19.47 11.94 -12.55
CA LEU A 27 -19.33 12.51 -11.20
C LEU A 27 -18.65 11.53 -10.22
N LEU A 28 -18.89 10.22 -10.35
CA LEU A 28 -18.28 9.19 -9.52
C LEU A 28 -16.75 9.15 -9.70
N THR A 29 -16.27 9.08 -10.95
CA THR A 29 -14.83 9.07 -11.28
C THR A 29 -14.14 10.37 -10.88
N LYS A 30 -14.84 11.52 -10.93
CA LYS A 30 -14.34 12.78 -10.37
C LYS A 30 -14.13 12.69 -8.86
N PHE A 31 -15.10 12.17 -8.12
CA PHE A 31 -14.97 11.98 -6.67
C PHE A 31 -13.86 11.01 -6.30
N ILE A 32 -13.76 9.86 -7.00
CA ILE A 32 -12.67 8.90 -6.80
C ILE A 32 -11.31 9.56 -7.07
N ASN A 33 -11.20 10.37 -8.13
CA ASN A 33 -9.96 11.10 -8.41
C ASN A 33 -9.60 12.08 -7.29
N ILE A 34 -10.55 12.86 -6.75
CA ILE A 34 -10.28 13.75 -5.63
C ILE A 34 -9.83 12.94 -4.40
N GLU A 35 -10.55 11.87 -4.08
CA GLU A 35 -10.25 11.02 -2.93
C GLU A 35 -8.86 10.40 -3.02
N THR A 36 -8.50 9.83 -4.17
CA THR A 36 -7.19 9.19 -4.40
C THR A 36 -6.05 10.20 -4.30
N ILE A 37 -6.21 11.40 -4.86
CA ILE A 37 -5.22 12.48 -4.74
C ILE A 37 -5.05 12.91 -3.28
N CYS A 38 -6.17 13.11 -2.57
CA CYS A 38 -6.19 13.45 -1.16
C CYS A 38 -5.45 12.39 -0.32
N PHE A 39 -5.75 11.12 -0.53
CA PHE A 39 -5.12 10.01 0.18
C PHE A 39 -3.61 9.92 -0.11
N GLN A 40 -3.20 10.03 -1.38
CA GLN A 40 -1.80 9.94 -1.78
C GLN A 40 -0.94 11.08 -1.22
N TRP A 41 -1.45 12.30 -1.20
CA TRP A 41 -0.67 13.43 -0.70
C TRP A 41 -0.77 13.63 0.80
N MET A 42 -1.99 13.68 1.34
CA MET A 42 -2.19 13.97 2.75
C MET A 42 -1.84 12.77 3.63
N ALA A 43 -2.33 11.57 3.27
CA ALA A 43 -2.14 10.40 4.10
C ALA A 43 -0.78 9.75 3.84
N GLN A 44 -0.48 9.35 2.61
CA GLN A 44 0.80 8.68 2.28
C GLN A 44 1.98 9.64 2.32
N GLY A 45 1.92 10.76 1.58
CA GLY A 45 2.98 11.76 1.58
C GLY A 45 3.21 12.39 2.95
N GLY A 46 2.13 12.66 3.70
CA GLY A 46 2.20 13.15 5.08
C GLY A 46 2.88 12.14 6.01
N ARG A 47 2.40 10.90 6.08
CA ARG A 47 3.03 9.88 6.95
C ARG A 47 4.49 9.65 6.61
N TRP A 48 4.84 9.66 5.32
CA TRP A 48 6.24 9.52 4.91
C TRP A 48 7.10 10.69 5.40
N LYS A 49 6.61 11.93 5.25
CA LYS A 49 7.36 13.12 5.65
C LYS A 49 7.57 13.23 7.17
N TRP A 50 6.58 12.83 7.95
CA TRP A 50 6.58 13.01 9.41
C TRP A 50 7.13 11.80 10.17
N PHE A 51 6.83 10.60 9.71
CA PHE A 51 7.14 9.35 10.43
C PHE A 51 8.09 8.43 9.65
N GLY A 52 8.39 8.73 8.38
CA GLY A 52 9.15 7.80 7.53
C GLY A 52 8.37 6.52 7.20
N ILE A 53 7.03 6.59 7.26
CA ILE A 53 6.15 5.43 7.04
C ILE A 53 5.36 5.62 5.75
N ALA A 54 5.37 4.61 4.89
CA ALA A 54 4.57 4.52 3.68
C ALA A 54 4.00 3.10 3.54
N THR A 55 2.77 3.01 3.05
CA THR A 55 2.12 1.71 2.78
C THR A 55 2.35 1.33 1.33
N ILE A 56 2.57 0.04 1.04
CA ILE A 56 2.58 -0.48 -0.32
C ILE A 56 1.15 -0.48 -0.83
N PRO A 57 0.80 0.35 -1.82
CA PRO A 57 -0.46 0.16 -2.53
C PRO A 57 -0.29 -1.07 -3.43
N GLY A 58 -1.35 -1.86 -3.62
CA GLY A 58 -1.31 -3.01 -4.53
C GLY A 58 -0.95 -2.68 -5.99
N THR A 59 -0.87 -1.41 -6.35
CA THR A 59 -0.35 -0.93 -7.63
C THR A 59 0.83 0.03 -7.43
N ASN A 60 1.67 0.14 -8.46
CA ASN A 60 2.72 1.15 -8.55
C ASN A 60 3.69 1.14 -7.35
N PHE A 61 4.35 0.01 -7.15
CA PHE A 61 5.49 -0.14 -6.25
C PHE A 61 6.59 -1.00 -6.87
N ALA A 62 7.79 -0.92 -6.31
CA ALA A 62 8.90 -1.82 -6.59
C ALA A 62 9.51 -2.29 -5.26
N ILE A 63 9.79 -3.58 -5.14
CA ILE A 63 10.42 -4.21 -3.97
C ILE A 63 11.72 -4.89 -4.40
N ARG A 64 12.72 -4.92 -3.51
CA ARG A 64 13.94 -5.69 -3.77
C ARG A 64 13.63 -7.18 -3.72
N ARG A 65 14.10 -7.90 -4.74
CA ARG A 65 13.89 -9.34 -4.85
C ARG A 65 14.39 -10.12 -3.62
N HIS A 66 15.58 -9.81 -3.11
CA HIS A 66 16.12 -10.53 -1.95
C HIS A 66 15.25 -10.39 -0.70
N ILE A 67 14.57 -9.25 -0.52
CA ILE A 67 13.65 -9.04 0.61
C ILE A 67 12.40 -9.88 0.45
N LEU A 68 11.88 -9.98 -0.78
CA LEU A 68 10.74 -10.84 -1.06
C LEU A 68 11.09 -12.32 -0.84
N GLU A 69 12.31 -12.72 -1.18
CA GLU A 69 12.83 -14.08 -0.93
C GLU A 69 13.03 -14.34 0.57
N GLU A 70 13.59 -13.38 1.31
CA GLU A 70 13.76 -13.45 2.78
C GLU A 70 12.42 -13.54 3.51
N LEU A 71 11.40 -12.86 2.98
CA LEU A 71 10.04 -12.94 3.49
C LEU A 71 9.39 -14.31 3.22
N GLY A 72 9.89 -15.12 2.29
CA GLY A 72 9.23 -16.35 1.84
C GLY A 72 8.10 -16.10 0.84
N GLY A 73 8.13 -14.96 0.15
CA GLY A 73 7.17 -14.61 -0.88
C GLY A 73 5.84 -14.03 -0.37
N TRP A 74 4.82 -14.12 -1.23
CA TRP A 74 3.49 -13.57 -1.01
C TRP A 74 2.62 -14.50 -0.15
N ASP A 75 1.80 -13.92 0.73
CA ASP A 75 0.79 -14.68 1.46
C ASP A 75 -0.45 -14.88 0.57
N VAL A 76 -0.62 -16.10 0.05
CA VAL A 76 -1.71 -16.48 -0.87
C VAL A 76 -3.10 -16.46 -0.20
N HIS A 77 -3.16 -16.36 1.13
CA HIS A 77 -4.41 -16.31 1.89
C HIS A 77 -4.87 -14.89 2.21
N ALA A 78 -4.01 -13.89 2.02
CA ALA A 78 -4.33 -12.50 2.34
C ALA A 78 -5.13 -11.84 1.22
N LEU A 79 -6.36 -11.39 1.51
CA LEU A 79 -7.16 -10.62 0.53
C LEU A 79 -6.60 -9.23 0.22
N ALA A 80 -5.72 -8.72 1.09
CA ALA A 80 -4.96 -7.48 0.95
C ALA A 80 -3.45 -7.80 1.10
N GLU A 81 -2.93 -8.54 0.13
CA GLU A 81 -1.53 -8.99 0.06
C GLU A 81 -0.53 -7.82 0.18
N ASP A 82 -0.91 -6.65 -0.30
CA ASP A 82 -0.12 -5.41 -0.30
C ASP A 82 0.05 -4.82 1.11
N THR A 83 -1.04 -4.71 1.88
CA THR A 83 -0.99 -4.23 3.26
C THR A 83 -0.29 -5.26 4.17
N GLU A 84 -0.49 -6.56 3.91
CA GLU A 84 0.20 -7.64 4.62
C GLU A 84 1.71 -7.59 4.40
N LEU A 85 2.12 -7.47 3.12
CA LEU A 85 3.52 -7.33 2.74
C LEU A 85 4.15 -6.07 3.35
N THR A 86 3.42 -4.96 3.41
CA THR A 86 3.88 -3.72 4.04
C THR A 86 4.34 -3.98 5.47
N ILE A 87 3.50 -4.63 6.29
CA ILE A 87 3.81 -4.86 7.70
C ILE A 87 5.00 -5.82 7.84
N ARG A 88 5.05 -6.86 7.01
CA ARG A 88 6.17 -7.81 7.00
C ARG A 88 7.51 -7.18 6.61
N VAL A 89 7.52 -6.30 5.62
CA VAL A 89 8.73 -5.54 5.23
C VAL A 89 9.20 -4.67 6.40
N TYR A 90 8.28 -4.04 7.13
CA TYR A 90 8.61 -3.28 8.34
C TYR A 90 9.12 -4.15 9.50
N ASN A 91 8.55 -5.34 9.70
CA ASN A 91 8.99 -6.28 10.73
C ASN A 91 10.42 -6.81 10.48
N LEU A 92 10.87 -6.87 9.22
CA LEU A 92 12.27 -7.15 8.87
C LEU A 92 13.22 -5.94 9.07
N GLY A 93 12.69 -4.77 9.45
CA GLY A 93 13.49 -3.56 9.70
C GLY A 93 13.82 -2.74 8.45
N TYR A 94 13.24 -3.07 7.29
CA TYR A 94 13.41 -2.27 6.07
C TYR A 94 12.46 -1.07 6.04
N VAL A 95 12.84 -0.02 5.29
CA VAL A 95 11.97 1.15 5.08
C VAL A 95 11.29 1.09 3.72
N ILE A 96 10.08 1.65 3.66
CA ILE A 96 9.30 1.77 2.44
C ILE A 96 9.25 3.26 2.07
N ARG A 97 9.84 3.62 0.92
CA ARG A 97 9.95 5.01 0.50
C ARG A 97 8.80 5.44 -0.39
N PHE A 98 8.24 6.60 -0.12
CA PHE A 98 7.31 7.27 -1.02
C PHE A 98 8.06 8.12 -2.06
N PHE A 99 7.92 7.77 -3.34
CA PHE A 99 8.57 8.45 -4.47
C PHE A 99 7.53 9.10 -5.39
N PRO A 100 7.14 10.36 -5.14
CA PRO A 100 6.00 11.00 -5.80
C PRO A 100 6.22 11.29 -7.29
N ALA A 101 7.45 11.23 -7.78
CA ALA A 101 7.76 11.41 -9.20
C ALA A 101 7.47 10.15 -10.03
N ALA A 102 7.30 8.97 -9.41
CA ALA A 102 6.84 7.78 -10.11
C ALA A 102 5.32 7.81 -10.20
N ILE A 103 4.79 8.05 -11.40
CA ILE A 103 3.36 8.20 -11.67
C ILE A 103 2.89 7.11 -12.64
N THR A 104 1.89 6.34 -12.25
CA THR A 104 1.11 5.47 -13.16
C THR A 104 -0.25 6.06 -13.44
N TRP A 105 -0.87 5.56 -14.50
CA TRP A 105 -2.19 5.97 -14.95
C TRP A 105 -3.11 4.75 -14.90
N GLU A 106 -4.17 4.85 -14.11
CA GLU A 106 -5.05 3.73 -13.79
C GLU A 106 -6.52 4.07 -14.10
N GLN A 107 -7.30 3.04 -14.45
CA GLN A 107 -8.72 3.18 -14.76
C GLN A 107 -9.54 2.86 -13.52
N GLU A 108 -10.39 3.81 -13.12
CA GLU A 108 -11.26 3.65 -11.96
C GLU A 108 -12.66 3.18 -12.36
N PRO A 109 -13.43 2.56 -11.45
CA PRO A 109 -14.76 2.07 -11.76
C PRO A 109 -15.71 3.22 -12.10
N GLU A 110 -16.46 3.02 -13.18
CA GLU A 110 -17.37 4.04 -13.70
C GLU A 110 -18.81 3.87 -13.21
N THR A 111 -19.11 2.75 -12.56
CA THR A 111 -20.44 2.43 -12.05
C THR A 111 -20.42 2.20 -10.55
N TRP A 112 -21.47 2.67 -9.87
CA TRP A 112 -21.64 2.52 -8.42
C TRP A 112 -21.56 1.06 -7.95
N LYS A 113 -22.12 0.13 -8.74
CA LYS A 113 -22.09 -1.31 -8.41
C LYS A 113 -20.67 -1.87 -8.37
N VAL A 114 -19.81 -1.48 -9.32
CA VAL A 114 -18.41 -1.95 -9.36
C VAL A 114 -17.60 -1.27 -8.26
N TRP A 115 -17.79 0.04 -8.08
CA TRP A 115 -17.14 0.79 -7.01
C TRP A 115 -17.48 0.24 -5.61
N TRP A 116 -18.75 -0.06 -5.34
CA TRP A 116 -19.18 -0.65 -4.07
C TRP A 116 -18.54 -2.01 -3.80
N ARG A 117 -18.47 -2.88 -4.83
CA ARG A 117 -17.79 -4.18 -4.73
C ARG A 117 -16.30 -4.02 -4.42
N GLN A 118 -15.64 -3.08 -5.09
CA GLN A 118 -14.22 -2.78 -4.85
C GLN A 118 -14.00 -2.32 -3.39
N ARG A 119 -14.83 -1.40 -2.90
CA ARG A 119 -14.74 -0.90 -1.51
C ARG A 119 -15.03 -1.96 -0.47
N THR A 120 -16.04 -2.80 -0.71
CA THR A 120 -16.36 -3.94 0.15
C THR A 120 -15.17 -4.90 0.23
N ARG A 121 -14.50 -5.17 -0.90
CA ARG A 121 -13.29 -6.00 -0.93
C ARG A 121 -12.15 -5.37 -0.12
N TRP A 122 -11.89 -4.08 -0.28
CA TRP A 122 -10.86 -3.37 0.48
C TRP A 122 -11.14 -3.37 1.99
N ALA A 123 -12.40 -3.18 2.39
CA ALA A 123 -12.78 -3.22 3.81
C ALA A 123 -12.52 -4.61 4.41
N ARG A 124 -12.94 -5.69 3.72
CA ARG A 124 -12.71 -7.07 4.17
C ARG A 124 -11.22 -7.42 4.22
N GLY A 125 -10.44 -6.99 3.24
CA GLY A 125 -8.99 -7.21 3.22
C GLY A 125 -8.29 -6.53 4.40
N ASN A 126 -8.64 -5.27 4.69
CA ASN A 126 -8.09 -4.55 5.83
C ASN A 126 -8.51 -5.19 7.18
N GLN A 127 -9.76 -5.66 7.31
CA GLN A 127 -10.20 -6.39 8.51
C GLN A 127 -9.36 -7.65 8.75
N TYR A 128 -9.09 -8.43 7.70
CA TYR A 128 -8.23 -9.62 7.81
C TYR A 128 -6.83 -9.27 8.29
N VAL A 129 -6.21 -8.25 7.69
CA VAL A 129 -4.86 -7.81 8.06
C VAL A 129 -4.80 -7.32 9.50
N VAL A 130 -5.76 -6.48 9.91
CA VAL A 130 -5.83 -5.99 11.30
C VAL A 130 -5.93 -7.14 12.28
N LEU A 131 -6.82 -8.12 12.06
CA LEU A 131 -6.96 -9.26 12.96
C LEU A 131 -5.70 -10.14 13.02
N LYS A 132 -5.06 -10.39 11.86
CA LYS A 132 -3.83 -11.19 11.77
C LYS A 132 -2.69 -10.58 12.59
N PHE A 133 -2.43 -9.28 12.40
CA PHE A 133 -1.33 -8.62 13.10
C PHE A 133 -1.67 -8.20 14.53
N PHE A 134 -2.95 -7.92 14.84
CA PHE A 134 -3.36 -7.69 16.23
C PHE A 134 -3.10 -8.93 17.10
N LYS A 135 -3.45 -10.11 16.59
CA LYS A 135 -3.14 -11.38 17.25
C LYS A 135 -1.62 -11.57 17.42
N ALA A 136 -0.83 -11.25 16.38
CA ALA A 136 0.63 -11.37 16.44
C ALA A 136 1.27 -10.43 17.49
N VAL A 137 0.77 -9.19 17.61
CA VAL A 137 1.22 -8.25 18.65
C VAL A 137 0.85 -8.75 20.04
N TYR A 138 -0.40 -9.19 20.23
CA TYR A 138 -0.87 -9.72 21.50
C TYR A 138 -0.05 -10.94 21.96
N GLU A 139 0.23 -11.88 21.04
CA GLU A 139 1.06 -13.05 21.34
C GLU A 139 2.52 -12.68 21.66
N ALA A 140 3.06 -11.63 21.04
CA ALA A 140 4.40 -11.13 21.32
C ALA A 140 4.50 -10.45 22.69
N GLU A 141 3.47 -9.73 23.13
CA GLU A 141 3.39 -9.15 24.48
C GLU A 141 3.31 -10.26 25.53
N THR A 142 2.45 -11.28 25.34
CA THR A 142 2.32 -12.40 26.31
C THR A 142 3.54 -13.32 26.42
N LYS A 143 4.49 -13.25 25.48
CA LYS A 143 5.75 -14.01 25.53
C LYS A 143 6.92 -13.23 26.15
N ASN A 144 6.76 -11.92 26.30
CA ASN A 144 7.73 -11.04 26.94
C ASN A 144 7.43 -10.79 28.43
N GLU A 145 6.32 -11.34 28.95
CA GLU A 145 6.02 -11.51 30.38
C GLU A 145 6.41 -12.90 30.86
#